data_AF-A0A2U9ISZ0-F1
#
_entry.id   AF-A0A2U9ISZ0-F1
#
_cell.length_a   1.000
_cell.length_b   1.000
_cell.length_c   1.000
_cell.angle_alpha   90.00
_cell.angle_beta   90.00
_cell.angle_gamma   90.00
#
_symmetry.space_group_name_H-M   'P 1'
#
loop_
_entity.id
_entity.type
_entity.pdbx_description
1 polymer ?
#
loop_
_entity_poly.entity_id
_entity_poly.type
_entity_poly.pdbx_seq_one_letter_code
_entity_poly.pdbx_strand_id
1 'polypeptide(L)'
;MCYYRITKVLRPIKGSSKILMLKEEIFEKIMTDPIFSVIINDRWEQLKISKSYYYSLVKELRRLKVLEENALAFKAILAYRYDANCIKLINDKLAFLSEHKIGVAMKLQQEPNCLSCKLMTECVYGLKLLRGELRIRNSDENLTDPHARWLQSMSSILDRIKNNETRAEIII
;
A
#
# COMPACT_ATOMS: atom_id res chain seq x y z
N MET A 1 8.85 14.29 7.72
CA MET A 1 9.47 13.34 6.77
C MET A 1 8.40 12.54 6.06
N CYS A 2 8.14 12.87 4.80
CA CYS A 2 7.35 12.03 3.90
C CYS A 2 8.04 10.67 3.75
N TYR A 3 7.31 9.58 3.93
CA TYR A 3 7.84 8.23 3.71
C TYR A 3 7.21 7.66 2.45
N TYR A 4 7.99 7.69 1.38
CA TYR A 4 7.64 7.11 0.10
C TYR A 4 8.77 6.19 -0.35
N ARG A 5 8.44 4.94 -0.71
CA ARG A 5 9.43 4.01 -1.28
C ARG A 5 8.81 3.16 -2.37
N ILE A 6 9.59 2.90 -3.41
CA ILE A 6 9.30 1.90 -4.43
C ILE A 6 10.39 0.85 -4.36
N THR A 7 10.00 -0.39 -4.17
CA THR A 7 10.96 -1.49 -3.96
C THR A 7 10.62 -2.65 -4.88
N LYS A 8 11.66 -3.27 -5.44
CA LYS A 8 11.51 -4.49 -6.24
C LYS A 8 11.03 -5.63 -5.34
N VAL A 9 10.03 -6.34 -5.82
CA VAL A 9 9.47 -7.55 -5.22
C VAL A 9 10.11 -8.75 -5.90
N LEU A 10 10.71 -9.62 -5.11
CA LEU A 10 11.29 -10.90 -5.53
C LEU A 10 10.30 -12.06 -5.35
N ARG A 11 9.27 -11.86 -4.52
CA ARG A 11 8.19 -12.82 -4.30
C ARG A 11 7.24 -12.90 -5.52
N PRO A 12 6.68 -14.08 -5.83
CA PRO A 12 5.62 -14.20 -6.84
C PRO A 12 4.40 -13.34 -6.51
N ILE A 13 3.71 -12.86 -7.55
CA ILE A 13 2.48 -12.07 -7.42
C ILE A 13 1.33 -12.92 -7.96
N LYS A 14 0.32 -13.16 -7.13
CA LYS A 14 -0.94 -13.75 -7.58
C LYS A 14 -1.66 -12.69 -8.42
N GLY A 15 -2.26 -13.06 -9.56
CA GLY A 15 -3.04 -12.17 -10.43
C GLY A 15 -4.35 -11.64 -9.79
N SER A 16 -4.36 -11.45 -8.48
CA SER A 16 -5.44 -10.97 -7.64
C SER A 16 -5.60 -9.45 -7.77
N SER A 17 -6.82 -8.99 -8.00
CA SER A 17 -7.19 -7.58 -7.98
C SER A 17 -7.70 -7.10 -6.62
N LYS A 18 -7.52 -7.89 -5.54
CA LYS A 18 -8.13 -7.62 -4.24
C LYS A 18 -7.52 -6.38 -3.59
N ILE A 19 -8.36 -5.50 -3.05
CA ILE A 19 -7.94 -4.45 -2.13
C ILE A 19 -8.10 -4.96 -0.70
N LEU A 20 -7.06 -4.87 0.12
CA LEU A 20 -7.13 -5.18 1.55
C LEU A 20 -7.27 -3.89 2.35
N MET A 21 -8.13 -3.90 3.35
CA MET A 21 -8.23 -2.84 4.34
C MET A 21 -7.72 -3.39 5.68
N LEU A 22 -6.62 -2.84 6.18
CA LEU A 22 -6.00 -3.22 7.45
C LEU A 22 -6.15 -2.11 8.47
N LYS A 23 -6.28 -2.46 9.76
CA LYS A 23 -6.14 -1.48 10.83
C LYS A 23 -4.82 -0.73 10.70
N GLU A 24 -4.86 0.55 11.02
CA GLU A 24 -3.72 1.47 10.91
C GLU A 24 -2.44 0.93 11.56
N GLU A 25 -2.55 0.40 12.78
CA GLU A 25 -1.45 -0.23 13.52
C GLU A 25 -0.87 -1.46 12.81
N ILE A 26 -1.72 -2.29 12.20
CA ILE A 26 -1.31 -3.48 11.47
C ILE A 26 -0.59 -3.08 10.19
N PHE A 27 -1.13 -2.10 9.46
CA PHE A 27 -0.50 -1.56 8.26
C PHE A 27 0.91 -1.05 8.58
N GLU A 28 1.07 -0.20 9.61
CA GLU A 28 2.38 0.33 9.99
C GLU A 28 3.36 -0.79 10.37
N LYS A 29 2.88 -1.78 11.14
CA LYS A 29 3.68 -2.94 11.54
C LYS A 29 4.21 -3.71 10.32
N ILE A 30 3.35 -4.05 9.36
CA ILE A 30 3.77 -4.86 8.20
C ILE A 30 4.61 -4.07 7.18
N MET A 31 4.50 -2.74 7.19
CA MET A 31 5.32 -1.86 6.37
C MET A 31 6.65 -1.50 7.03
N THR A 32 6.99 -2.09 8.18
CA THR A 32 8.28 -1.90 8.85
C THR A 32 9.13 -3.17 8.73
N ASP A 33 10.44 -3.02 8.71
CA ASP A 33 11.35 -4.17 8.75
C ASP A 33 11.33 -4.84 10.13
N PRO A 34 11.50 -6.17 10.19
CA PRO A 34 11.84 -7.07 9.07
C PRO A 34 10.63 -7.60 8.29
N ILE A 35 9.40 -7.25 8.68
CA ILE A 35 8.18 -7.82 8.07
C ILE A 35 8.07 -7.41 6.60
N PHE A 36 8.34 -6.14 6.30
CA PHE A 36 8.31 -5.67 4.92
C PHE A 36 9.31 -6.42 4.03
N SER A 37 10.52 -6.67 4.53
CA SER A 37 11.51 -7.51 3.85
C SER A 37 10.99 -8.93 3.54
N VAL A 38 10.21 -9.54 4.43
CA VAL A 38 9.54 -10.85 4.21
C VAL A 38 8.41 -10.76 3.18
N ILE A 39 7.70 -9.64 3.11
CA ILE A 39 6.67 -9.40 2.08
C ILE A 39 7.33 -9.42 0.69
N ILE A 40 8.42 -8.67 0.51
CA ILE A 40 9.03 -8.50 -0.81
C ILE A 40 9.98 -9.64 -1.21
N ASN A 41 10.46 -10.45 -0.26
CA ASN A 41 11.42 -11.51 -0.52
C ASN A 41 10.97 -12.84 0.10
N ASP A 42 10.96 -13.89 -0.70
CA ASP A 42 10.61 -15.25 -0.26
C ASP A 42 11.83 -16.08 0.21
N ARG A 43 13.05 -15.59 0.01
CA ARG A 43 14.31 -16.25 0.41
C ARG A 43 14.79 -15.75 1.77
N TRP A 44 14.51 -16.53 2.81
CA TRP A 44 14.82 -16.16 4.19
C TRP A 44 16.32 -15.94 4.43
N GLU A 45 17.20 -16.65 3.69
CA GLU A 45 18.65 -16.56 3.78
C GLU A 45 19.18 -15.15 3.48
N GLN A 46 18.45 -14.39 2.66
CA GLN A 46 18.83 -13.04 2.26
C GLN A 46 18.41 -11.97 3.29
N LEU A 47 17.57 -12.32 4.26
CA LEU A 47 16.89 -11.36 5.14
C LEU A 47 17.57 -11.16 6.50
N LYS A 48 18.70 -11.84 6.76
CA LYS A 48 19.43 -11.77 8.04
C LYS A 48 18.55 -12.03 9.27
N ILE A 49 17.51 -12.84 9.13
CA ILE A 49 16.63 -13.29 10.22
C ILE A 49 16.68 -14.81 10.36
N SER A 50 16.32 -15.32 11.53
CA SER A 50 16.27 -16.77 11.73
C SER A 50 15.15 -17.41 10.90
N LYS A 51 15.37 -18.66 10.47
CA LYS A 51 14.39 -19.44 9.71
C LYS A 51 13.05 -19.56 10.44
N SER A 52 13.08 -19.85 11.74
CA SER A 52 11.85 -19.95 12.56
C SER A 52 11.09 -18.63 12.63
N TYR A 53 11.80 -17.50 12.76
CA TYR A 53 11.18 -16.19 12.77
C TYR A 53 10.58 -15.82 11.41
N TYR A 54 11.27 -16.10 10.30
CA TYR A 54 10.73 -15.95 8.95
C TYR A 54 9.38 -16.67 8.78
N TYR A 55 9.30 -17.95 9.16
CA TYR A 55 8.05 -18.71 9.01
C TYR A 55 6.94 -18.21 9.94
N SER A 56 7.27 -17.66 11.11
CA SER A 56 6.31 -16.98 11.97
C SER A 56 5.72 -15.75 11.27
N LEU A 57 6.56 -14.91 10.66
CA LEU A 57 6.12 -13.74 9.90
C LEU A 57 5.28 -14.12 8.68
N VAL A 58 5.68 -15.16 7.93
CA VAL A 58 4.88 -15.67 6.81
C VAL A 58 3.50 -16.15 7.28
N LYS A 59 3.41 -16.82 8.45
CA LYS A 59 2.14 -17.24 9.03
C LYS A 59 1.25 -16.03 9.37
N GLU A 60 1.83 -14.98 9.95
CA GLU A 60 1.11 -13.73 10.22
C GLU A 60 0.61 -13.06 8.93
N LEU A 61 1.46 -12.95 7.91
CA LEU A 61 1.10 -12.36 6.61
C LEU A 61 0.01 -13.14 5.89
N ARG A 62 0.00 -14.48 6.00
CA ARG A 62 -1.09 -15.33 5.48
C ARG A 62 -2.40 -15.10 6.24
N ARG A 63 -2.35 -14.96 7.56
CA ARG A 63 -3.53 -14.61 8.38
C ARG A 63 -4.13 -13.27 7.95
N LEU A 64 -3.28 -12.31 7.60
CA LEU A 64 -3.68 -11.00 7.08
C LEU A 64 -4.07 -11.00 5.59
N LYS A 65 -4.04 -12.17 4.92
CA LYS A 65 -4.31 -12.34 3.48
C LYS A 65 -3.37 -11.54 2.56
N VAL A 66 -2.27 -11.01 3.09
CA VAL A 66 -1.20 -10.38 2.32
C VAL A 66 -0.53 -11.43 1.43
N LEU A 67 -0.42 -12.66 1.94
CA LEU A 67 0.11 -13.82 1.23
C LEU A 67 -0.94 -14.94 1.08
N GLU A 68 -0.98 -15.56 -0.09
CA GLU A 68 -1.66 -16.82 -0.35
C GLU A 68 -0.67 -17.76 -1.06
N GLU A 69 -0.47 -18.99 -0.57
CA GLU A 69 0.45 -19.98 -1.20
C GLU A 69 1.88 -19.45 -1.47
N ASN A 70 2.37 -18.53 -0.64
CA ASN A 70 3.64 -17.78 -0.80
C ASN A 70 3.68 -16.69 -1.89
N ALA A 71 2.60 -16.45 -2.61
CA ALA A 71 2.49 -15.31 -3.51
C ALA A 71 1.82 -14.11 -2.82
N LEU A 72 2.17 -12.89 -3.22
CA LEU A 72 1.43 -11.69 -2.84
C LEU A 72 0.01 -11.75 -3.40
N ALA A 73 -0.99 -11.58 -2.54
CA ALA A 73 -2.39 -11.83 -2.87
C ALA A 73 -3.27 -10.57 -2.91
N PHE A 74 -2.65 -9.38 -2.99
CA PHE A 74 -3.34 -8.10 -3.00
C PHE A 74 -2.86 -7.23 -4.18
N LYS A 75 -3.73 -6.32 -4.62
CA LYS A 75 -3.38 -5.22 -5.53
C LYS A 75 -3.04 -3.94 -4.77
N ALA A 76 -3.80 -3.64 -3.73
CA ALA A 76 -3.56 -2.53 -2.84
C ALA A 76 -3.90 -2.88 -1.39
N ILE A 77 -3.20 -2.25 -0.44
CA ILE A 77 -3.51 -2.27 1.00
C ILE A 77 -3.76 -0.84 1.44
N LEU A 78 -4.92 -0.61 2.04
CA LEU A 78 -5.36 0.66 2.60
C LEU A 78 -5.41 0.54 4.12
N ALA A 79 -4.92 1.54 4.84
CA ALA A 79 -5.07 1.60 6.29
C ALA A 79 -6.41 2.23 6.68
N TYR A 80 -7.03 1.71 7.74
CA TYR A 80 -8.23 2.28 8.34
C TYR A 80 -8.13 2.39 9.86
N ARG A 81 -8.93 3.28 10.45
CA ARG A 81 -9.16 3.39 11.89
C ARG A 81 -10.65 3.45 12.19
N TYR A 82 -11.03 3.10 13.42
CA TYR A 82 -12.38 3.39 13.91
C TYR A 82 -12.42 4.84 14.43
N ASP A 83 -13.43 5.59 14.01
CA ASP A 83 -13.68 6.97 14.42
C ASP A 83 -15.17 7.12 14.74
N ALA A 84 -15.50 7.32 16.02
CA ALA A 84 -16.87 7.56 16.52
C ALA A 84 -17.95 6.64 15.88
N ASN A 85 -17.66 5.34 15.74
CA ASN A 85 -18.49 4.28 15.13
C ASN A 85 -18.44 4.11 13.61
N CYS A 86 -17.55 4.81 12.90
CA CYS A 86 -17.34 4.65 11.47
C CYS A 86 -15.93 4.12 11.16
N ILE A 87 -15.80 3.37 10.07
CA ILE A 87 -14.49 3.05 9.48
C ILE A 87 -14.03 4.27 8.69
N LYS A 88 -12.87 4.82 9.07
CA LYS A 88 -12.22 5.93 8.39
C LYS A 88 -10.94 5.44 7.74
N LEU A 89 -10.82 5.60 6.42
CA LEU A 89 -9.56 5.34 5.73
C LEU A 89 -8.53 6.43 6.02
N ILE A 90 -7.26 6.02 6.03
CA ILE A 90 -6.11 6.88 6.23
C ILE A 90 -5.48 7.18 4.88
N ASN A 91 -5.71 8.40 4.39
CA ASN A 91 -5.41 8.76 3.00
C ASN A 91 -3.91 8.77 2.66
N ASP A 92 -3.02 8.83 3.64
CA ASP A 92 -1.59 8.81 3.39
C ASP A 92 -0.94 7.44 3.60
N LYS A 93 -1.71 6.40 3.96
CA LYS A 93 -1.21 5.03 4.21
C LYS A 93 -1.73 4.04 3.16
N LEU A 94 -0.91 3.85 2.14
CA LEU A 94 -1.19 2.98 0.99
C LEU A 94 0.02 2.11 0.67
N ALA A 95 -0.22 0.84 0.37
CA ALA A 95 0.72 0.02 -0.39
C ALA A 95 0.04 -0.46 -1.66
N PHE A 96 0.73 -0.42 -2.80
CA PHE A 96 0.20 -0.91 -4.07
C PHE A 96 1.24 -1.74 -4.81
N LEU A 97 0.75 -2.77 -5.50
CA LEU A 97 1.58 -3.76 -6.16
C LEU A 97 1.45 -3.63 -7.69
N SER A 98 2.58 -3.49 -8.38
CA SER A 98 2.70 -3.24 -9.82
C SER A 98 3.88 -4.02 -10.38
N GLU A 99 3.67 -4.93 -11.34
CA GLU A 99 4.72 -5.60 -12.13
C GLU A 99 6.07 -5.84 -11.40
N HIS A 100 6.04 -6.61 -10.30
CA HIS A 100 7.22 -6.91 -9.45
C HIS A 100 7.81 -5.72 -8.67
N LYS A 101 7.03 -4.68 -8.43
CA LYS A 101 7.35 -3.54 -7.57
C LYS A 101 6.22 -3.32 -6.59
N ILE A 102 6.58 -2.94 -5.37
CA ILE A 102 5.63 -2.44 -4.39
C ILE A 102 5.95 -0.97 -4.13
N GLY A 103 4.95 -0.11 -4.30
CA GLY A 103 5.00 1.28 -3.87
C GLY A 103 4.33 1.41 -2.51
N VAL A 104 5.01 2.03 -1.54
CA VAL A 104 4.48 2.27 -0.20
C VAL A 104 4.55 3.76 0.10
N ALA A 105 3.42 4.31 0.55
CA ALA A 105 3.29 5.67 1.03
C ALA A 105 2.76 5.65 2.48
N MET A 106 3.39 6.45 3.34
CA MET A 106 2.94 6.77 4.71
C MET A 106 3.44 8.16 5.11
N LYS A 107 2.74 8.82 6.05
CA LYS A 107 3.16 10.11 6.64
C LYS A 107 3.34 11.22 5.61
N LEU A 108 2.54 11.24 4.54
CA LEU A 108 2.60 12.29 3.52
C LEU A 108 2.10 13.64 4.02
N GLN A 109 1.25 13.66 5.06
CA GLN A 109 0.67 14.87 5.63
C GLN A 109 1.64 15.69 6.51
N GLN A 110 2.81 15.15 6.85
CA GLN A 110 3.71 15.78 7.81
C GLN A 110 4.56 16.92 7.23
N GLU A 111 4.56 17.13 5.91
CA GLU A 111 5.21 18.28 5.28
C GLU A 111 4.25 18.91 4.24
N PRO A 112 3.73 20.13 4.48
CA PRO A 112 2.73 20.76 3.61
C PRO A 112 3.28 21.18 2.24
N ASN A 113 4.60 21.11 2.03
CA ASN A 113 5.22 21.50 0.77
C ASN A 113 5.84 20.30 0.06
N CYS A 114 5.02 19.63 -0.74
CA CYS A 114 5.48 18.60 -1.65
C CYS A 114 6.58 19.14 -2.58
N LEU A 115 6.55 20.42 -3.00
CA LEU A 115 7.53 21.00 -3.93
C LEU A 115 8.97 20.99 -3.39
N SER A 116 9.15 20.94 -2.06
CA SER A 116 10.47 20.79 -1.41
C SER A 116 10.79 19.36 -0.97
N CYS A 117 9.90 18.39 -1.26
CA CYS A 117 10.10 16.99 -0.87
C CYS A 117 11.21 16.36 -1.72
N LYS A 118 12.22 15.80 -1.05
CA LYS A 118 13.31 15.06 -1.71
C LYS A 118 12.84 13.86 -2.53
N LEU A 119 11.65 13.34 -2.24
CA LEU A 119 11.05 12.16 -2.89
C LEU A 119 9.93 12.53 -3.88
N MET A 120 9.89 13.79 -4.32
CA MET A 120 8.84 14.31 -5.21
C MET A 120 8.73 13.47 -6.50
N THR A 121 9.85 13.20 -7.16
CA THR A 121 9.88 12.47 -8.44
C THR A 121 9.34 11.06 -8.29
N GLU A 122 9.75 10.34 -7.25
CA GLU A 122 9.29 9.00 -6.93
C GLU A 122 7.79 8.98 -6.60
N CYS A 123 7.33 9.97 -5.82
CA CYS A 123 5.92 10.13 -5.48
C CYS A 123 5.06 10.35 -6.74
N VAL A 124 5.47 11.27 -7.62
CA VAL A 124 4.76 11.54 -8.88
C VAL A 124 4.77 10.32 -9.79
N TYR A 125 5.90 9.62 -9.91
CA TYR A 125 6.00 8.40 -10.71
C TYR A 125 5.05 7.32 -10.20
N GLY A 126 5.07 7.02 -8.91
CA GLY A 126 4.23 5.97 -8.38
C GLY A 126 2.76 6.34 -8.28
N LEU A 127 2.43 7.63 -8.16
CA LEU A 127 1.06 8.10 -8.32
C LEU A 127 0.54 7.85 -9.75
N LYS A 128 1.35 8.14 -10.78
CA LYS A 128 0.99 7.81 -12.17
C LYS A 128 0.77 6.31 -12.35
N LEU A 129 1.66 5.49 -11.78
CA LEU A 129 1.59 4.03 -11.83
C LEU A 129 0.32 3.50 -11.16
N LEU A 130 0.06 3.91 -9.91
CA LEU A 130 -1.15 3.58 -9.16
C LEU A 130 -2.41 3.88 -9.96
N ARG A 131 -2.48 5.08 -10.54
CA ARG A 131 -3.66 5.54 -11.28
C ARG A 131 -3.87 4.79 -12.57
N GLY A 132 -2.80 4.52 -13.32
CA GLY A 132 -2.87 3.73 -14.55
C GLY A 132 -3.37 2.32 -14.29
N GLU A 133 -2.80 1.65 -13.29
CA GLU A 133 -3.13 0.26 -12.99
C GLU A 133 -4.49 0.07 -12.31
N LEU A 134 -4.89 1.01 -11.45
CA LEU A 134 -6.22 1.02 -10.86
C LEU A 134 -7.26 1.67 -11.78
N ARG A 135 -6.88 2.21 -12.95
CA ARG A 135 -7.78 2.90 -13.90
C ARG A 135 -8.54 4.08 -13.24
N ILE A 136 -7.86 4.86 -12.42
CA ILE A 136 -8.43 6.03 -11.73
C ILE A 136 -8.43 7.23 -12.68
N ARG A 137 -9.61 7.69 -13.09
CA ARG A 137 -9.79 8.86 -13.97
C ARG A 137 -9.34 10.15 -13.29
N ASN A 138 -8.83 11.11 -14.07
CA ASN A 138 -8.67 12.49 -13.61
C ASN A 138 -10.06 13.05 -13.38
N SER A 139 -10.37 13.56 -12.19
CA SER A 139 -11.52 14.46 -12.03
C SER A 139 -11.15 15.92 -12.25
N ASP A 140 -9.85 16.27 -12.18
CA ASP A 140 -9.33 17.60 -12.47
C ASP A 140 -7.94 17.51 -13.15
N GLU A 141 -7.87 17.85 -14.44
CA GLU A 141 -6.62 17.82 -15.22
C GLU A 141 -5.69 19.01 -14.90
N ASN A 142 -6.24 20.08 -14.31
CA ASN A 142 -5.50 21.30 -13.98
C ASN A 142 -4.84 21.26 -12.60
N LEU A 143 -5.15 20.24 -11.80
CA LEU A 143 -4.51 20.04 -10.50
C LEU A 143 -3.03 19.74 -10.73
N THR A 144 -2.12 20.67 -10.44
CA THR A 144 -0.67 20.48 -10.65
C THR A 144 0.04 19.97 -9.41
N ASP A 145 -0.53 20.22 -8.22
CA ASP A 145 0.02 19.79 -6.94
C ASP A 145 -0.06 18.26 -6.75
N PRO A 146 1.09 17.57 -6.59
CA PRO A 146 1.13 16.12 -6.40
C PRO A 146 0.42 15.64 -5.12
N HIS A 147 0.41 16.44 -4.05
CA HIS A 147 -0.30 16.08 -2.82
C HIS A 147 -1.82 16.09 -3.03
N ALA A 148 -2.36 17.15 -3.64
CA ALA A 148 -3.78 17.20 -3.99
C ALA A 148 -4.18 16.05 -4.93
N ARG A 149 -3.34 15.70 -5.91
CA ARG A 149 -3.57 14.54 -6.79
C ARG A 149 -3.58 13.21 -6.04
N TRP A 150 -2.73 13.07 -5.02
CA TRP A 150 -2.73 11.89 -4.16
C TRP A 150 -4.06 11.75 -3.41
N LEU A 151 -4.49 12.82 -2.74
CA LEU A 151 -5.76 12.85 -2.00
C LEU A 151 -6.95 12.55 -2.93
N GLN A 152 -6.98 13.13 -4.12
CA GLN A 152 -8.00 12.85 -5.13
C GLN A 152 -8.02 11.38 -5.55
N SER A 153 -6.84 10.77 -5.73
CA SER A 153 -6.72 9.35 -6.11
C SER A 153 -7.25 8.44 -4.99
N MET A 154 -6.94 8.77 -3.74
CA MET A 154 -7.43 8.03 -2.57
C MET A 154 -8.94 8.17 -2.40
N SER A 155 -9.49 9.36 -2.61
CA SER A 155 -10.95 9.57 -2.64
C SER A 155 -11.60 8.76 -3.75
N SER A 156 -11.01 8.71 -4.93
CA SER A 156 -11.55 7.92 -6.05
C SER A 156 -11.53 6.42 -5.75
N ILE A 157 -10.48 5.90 -5.09
CA ILE A 157 -10.44 4.50 -4.64
C ILE A 157 -11.56 4.25 -3.63
N LEU A 158 -11.72 5.15 -2.66
CA LEU A 158 -12.78 5.09 -1.65
C LEU A 158 -14.18 5.02 -2.25
N ASP A 159 -14.47 5.91 -3.19
CA ASP A 159 -15.78 5.99 -3.82
C ASP A 159 -16.10 4.72 -4.61
N ARG A 160 -15.10 4.15 -5.29
CA ARG A 160 -15.25 2.86 -5.98
C ARG A 160 -15.48 1.69 -5.04
N ILE A 161 -14.84 1.70 -3.86
CA ILE A 161 -15.11 0.69 -2.81
C ILE A 161 -16.53 0.84 -2.30
N LYS A 162 -16.98 2.07 -1.98
CA LYS A 162 -18.34 2.34 -1.50
C LYS A 162 -19.41 1.96 -2.51
N ASN A 163 -19.14 2.19 -3.80
CA ASN A 163 -20.06 1.87 -4.89
C ASN A 163 -19.99 0.40 -5.35
N ASN A 164 -19.23 -0.46 -4.65
CA ASN A 164 -19.01 -1.87 -4.99
C ASN A 164 -18.39 -2.11 -6.39
N GLU A 165 -17.79 -1.09 -7.00
CA GLU A 165 -17.07 -1.20 -8.27
C GLU A 165 -15.73 -1.92 -8.12
N THR A 166 -15.22 -2.03 -6.88
CA THR A 166 -13.99 -2.76 -6.56
C THR A 166 -14.16 -3.52 -5.25
N ARG A 167 -13.86 -4.83 -5.27
CA ARG A 167 -13.93 -5.66 -4.07
C ARG A 167 -12.79 -5.28 -3.10
N ALA A 168 -13.18 -4.73 -1.96
CA ALA A 168 -12.31 -4.54 -0.81
C ALA A 168 -12.67 -5.53 0.30
N GLU A 169 -11.66 -6.08 0.95
CA GLU A 169 -11.82 -6.98 2.08
C GLU A 169 -11.27 -6.33 3.34
N ILE A 170 -12.12 -6.18 4.36
CA ILE A 170 -11.73 -5.66 5.67
C ILE A 170 -11.16 -6.82 6.50
N ILE A 171 -9.93 -6.67 6.97
CA ILE A 171 -9.27 -7.62 7.85
C ILE A 171 -9.35 -7.08 9.28
N ILE A 172 -10.06 -7.81 10.15
CA ILE A 172 -10.36 -7.42 11.54
C ILE A 172 -9.33 -7.97 12.51
#